data_AF-A0A240EKJ5-F1
#
_entry.id   AF-A0A240EKJ5-F1
#
_cell.length_a   1.000
_cell.length_b   1.000
_cell.length_c   1.000
_cell.angle_alpha   90.00
_cell.angle_beta   90.00
_cell.angle_gamma   90.00
#
_symmetry.space_group_name_H-M   'P 1'
#
loop_
_entity.id
_entity.type
_entity.pdbx_description
1 polymer ?
#
loop_
_entity_poly.entity_id
_entity_poly.type
_entity_poly.pdbx_seq_one_letter_code
_entity_poly.pdbx_strand_id
1 'polypeptide(L)'
;MVVFFCFCLSAYYLFAFPGGIHAYRRGSLSWGDAFLPLMVFAVWSVLAVLGIGAQSLGNLIEVVLLLIVAVCVFYIRLVYLHQYPNKRLTSLNIMYLVIVLLVVVTRISFPHIAE
;
A
#
# COMPACT_ATOMS: atom_id res chain seq x y z
N MET A 1 11.62 15.32 -1.26
CA MET A 1 11.24 14.03 -0.65
C MET A 1 9.94 14.14 0.15
N VAL A 2 9.87 14.89 1.25
CA VAL A 2 8.63 15.00 2.07
C VAL A 2 7.41 15.43 1.26
N VAL A 3 7.53 16.47 0.42
CA VAL A 3 6.43 16.95 -0.43
C VAL A 3 5.91 15.86 -1.38
N PHE A 4 6.79 15.04 -1.94
CA PHE A 4 6.42 13.92 -2.81
C PHE A 4 5.61 12.87 -2.05
N PHE A 5 6.05 12.49 -0.84
CA PHE A 5 5.30 11.57 0.01
C PHE A 5 3.92 12.13 0.40
N CYS A 6 3.83 13.41 0.75
CA CYS A 6 2.55 14.08 1.04
C CYS A 6 1.62 14.08 -0.18
N PHE A 7 2.16 14.34 -1.38
CA PHE A 7 1.39 14.28 -2.62
C PHE A 7 0.87 12.87 -2.89
N CYS A 8 1.74 11.85 -2.77
CA CYS A 8 1.37 10.46 -2.95
C CYS A 8 0.34 9.96 -1.92
N LEU A 9 0.47 10.35 -0.66
CA LEU A 9 -0.52 10.10 0.39
C LEU A 9 -1.87 10.72 0.03
N SER A 10 -1.87 11.98 -0.39
CA SER A 10 -3.09 12.71 -0.77
C SER A 10 -3.77 12.04 -1.96
N ALA A 11 -3.01 11.64 -2.97
CA ALA A 11 -3.51 10.91 -4.13
C ALA A 11 -4.10 9.54 -3.72
N TYR A 12 -3.39 8.77 -2.87
CA TYR A 12 -3.88 7.50 -2.35
C TYR A 12 -5.24 7.66 -1.68
N TYR A 13 -5.37 8.61 -0.74
CA TYR A 13 -6.62 8.82 -0.04
C TYR A 13 -7.73 9.32 -0.96
N LEU A 14 -7.42 10.16 -1.96
CA LEU A 14 -8.40 10.61 -2.96
C LEU A 14 -9.04 9.41 -3.70
N PHE A 15 -8.23 8.43 -4.11
CA PHE A 15 -8.73 7.24 -4.80
C PHE A 15 -9.38 6.21 -3.86
N ALA A 16 -8.90 6.10 -2.63
CA ALA A 16 -9.48 5.22 -1.62
C ALA A 16 -10.79 5.78 -1.02
N PHE A 17 -11.01 7.09 -1.11
CA PHE A 17 -12.12 7.80 -0.44
C PHE A 17 -13.51 7.25 -0.79
N PRO A 18 -13.88 6.99 -2.06
CA PRO A 18 -15.21 6.45 -2.38
C PRO A 18 -15.48 5.10 -1.72
N GLY A 19 -14.51 4.17 -1.80
CA GLY A 19 -14.58 2.88 -1.12
C GLY A 19 -14.60 2.99 0.41
N GLY A 20 -13.80 3.92 0.94
CA GLY A 20 -13.74 4.23 2.37
C GLY A 20 -15.07 4.72 2.93
N ILE A 21 -15.76 5.64 2.26
CA ILE A 21 -17.09 6.10 2.66
C ILE A 21 -18.09 4.95 2.68
N HIS A 22 -18.09 4.13 1.61
CA HIS A 22 -19.02 3.01 1.51
C HIS A 22 -18.81 1.99 2.63
N ALA A 23 -17.55 1.68 2.95
CA ALA A 23 -17.18 0.80 4.05
C ALA A 23 -17.50 1.40 5.43
N TYR A 24 -17.30 2.71 5.60
CA TYR A 24 -17.62 3.43 6.83
C TYR A 24 -19.11 3.36 7.13
N ARG A 25 -19.97 3.65 6.14
CA ARG A 25 -21.43 3.57 6.26
C ARG A 25 -21.94 2.18 6.64
N ARG A 26 -21.18 1.14 6.30
CA ARG A 26 -21.49 -0.27 6.60
C ARG A 26 -20.81 -0.80 7.86
N GLY A 27 -20.06 0.03 8.59
CA GLY A 27 -19.32 -0.36 9.79
C GLY A 27 -18.16 -1.34 9.53
N SER A 28 -17.75 -1.53 8.28
CA SER A 28 -16.73 -2.49 7.87
C SER A 28 -15.33 -1.88 7.77
N LEU A 29 -15.22 -0.54 7.76
CA LEU A 29 -13.95 0.19 7.71
C LEU A 29 -13.14 -0.01 9.00
N SER A 30 -11.87 -0.37 8.85
CA SER A 30 -10.90 -0.49 9.94
C SER A 30 -9.95 0.69 9.99
N TRP A 31 -9.52 1.08 11.21
CA TRP A 31 -8.44 2.05 11.38
C TRP A 31 -7.16 1.60 10.68
N GLY A 32 -6.88 0.30 10.70
CA GLY A 32 -5.73 -0.25 9.97
C GLY A 32 -5.86 -0.14 8.45
N ASP A 33 -7.02 0.16 7.88
CA ASP A 33 -7.10 0.46 6.43
C ASP A 33 -6.48 1.83 6.11
N ALA A 34 -6.61 2.79 7.03
CA ALA A 34 -6.04 4.13 6.86
C ALA A 34 -4.50 4.14 6.91
N PHE A 35 -3.89 3.18 7.60
CA PHE A 35 -2.43 3.07 7.75
C PHE A 35 -1.74 2.31 6.61
N LEU A 36 -2.49 1.73 5.66
CA LEU A 36 -1.92 0.98 4.56
C LEU A 36 -0.86 1.75 3.73
N PRO A 37 -1.08 3.01 3.30
CA PRO A 37 -0.06 3.73 2.54
C PRO A 37 1.18 4.05 3.39
N LEU A 38 0.99 4.33 4.69
CA LEU A 38 2.10 4.58 5.62
C LEU A 38 2.99 3.35 5.76
N MET A 39 2.38 2.16 5.79
CA MET A 39 3.11 0.91 5.83
C MET A 39 3.87 0.63 4.53
N VAL A 40 3.31 0.95 3.36
CA VAL A 40 4.04 0.89 2.07
C VAL A 40 5.31 1.74 2.15
N PHE A 41 5.19 3.01 2.57
CA PHE A 41 6.36 3.88 2.70
C PHE A 41 7.36 3.37 3.72
N ALA A 42 6.90 2.88 4.88
CA ALA A 42 7.77 2.39 5.94
C ALA A 42 8.60 1.19 5.46
N VAL A 43 7.95 0.15 4.90
CA VAL A 43 8.66 -1.04 4.43
C VAL A 43 9.58 -0.72 3.26
N TRP A 44 9.11 0.08 2.29
CA TRP A 44 9.93 0.49 1.15
C TRP A 44 11.17 1.27 1.61
N SER A 45 11.01 2.21 2.55
CA SER A 45 12.12 3.01 3.08
C SER A 45 13.12 2.15 3.85
N VAL A 46 12.65 1.20 4.66
CA VAL A 46 13.53 0.27 5.39
C VAL A 46 14.36 -0.57 4.42
N LEU A 47 13.73 -1.15 3.38
CA LEU A 47 14.45 -1.92 2.37
C LEU A 47 15.45 -1.06 1.57
N ALA A 48 15.09 0.19 1.28
CA ALA A 48 15.99 1.13 0.63
C ALA A 48 17.22 1.47 1.49
N VAL A 49 17.03 1.70 2.79
CA VAL A 49 18.14 1.95 3.73
C VAL A 49 19.05 0.72 3.89
N LEU A 50 18.48 -0.49 3.85
CA LEU A 50 19.24 -1.74 3.88
C LEU A 50 19.97 -2.06 2.56
N GLY A 51 19.83 -1.23 1.53
CA GLY A 51 20.46 -1.44 0.23
C GLY A 51 19.82 -2.59 -0.58
N ILE A 52 18.60 -3.00 -0.24
CA ILE A 52 17.87 -4.05 -0.96
C ILE A 52 17.15 -3.41 -2.15
N GLY A 53 17.60 -3.71 -3.38
CA GLY A 53 17.05 -3.22 -4.64
C GLY A 53 17.97 -2.23 -5.37
N ALA A 54 17.52 -1.70 -6.53
CA ALA A 54 18.30 -0.72 -7.30
C ALA A 54 18.71 0.47 -6.42
N GLN A 55 20.03 0.73 -6.35
CA GLN A 55 20.73 1.45 -5.29
C GLN A 55 20.40 2.94 -5.12
N SER A 56 19.37 3.48 -5.78
CA SER A 56 18.95 4.86 -5.53
C SER A 56 17.60 4.92 -4.81
N LEU A 57 17.55 5.73 -3.74
CA LEU A 57 16.33 6.35 -3.21
C LEU A 57 15.55 7.15 -4.29
N GLY A 58 16.14 7.32 -5.48
CA GLY A 58 15.59 8.03 -6.62
C GLY A 58 14.58 7.24 -7.45
N ASN A 59 14.46 5.92 -7.29
CA ASN A 59 13.45 5.13 -8.03
C ASN A 59 12.04 5.27 -7.43
N LEU A 60 11.57 6.51 -7.30
CA LEU A 60 10.30 6.89 -6.70
C LEU A 60 9.09 6.34 -7.46
N ILE A 61 9.27 5.89 -8.71
CA ILE A 61 8.22 5.24 -9.50
C ILE A 61 7.74 3.94 -8.85
N GLU A 62 8.62 3.21 -8.14
CA GLU A 62 8.24 1.99 -7.40
C GLU A 62 7.15 2.30 -6.38
N VAL A 63 7.33 3.40 -5.64
CA VAL A 63 6.40 3.85 -4.60
C VAL A 63 5.05 4.23 -5.21
N VAL A 64 5.05 4.91 -6.36
CA VAL A 64 3.80 5.26 -7.06
C VAL A 64 3.05 4.00 -7.48
N LEU A 65 3.73 3.04 -8.10
CA LEU A 65 3.14 1.76 -8.51
C LEU A 65 2.61 0.96 -7.32
N LEU A 66 3.38 0.88 -6.23
CA LEU A 66 2.97 0.19 -5.01
C LEU A 66 1.72 0.82 -4.38
N LEU A 67 1.58 2.14 -4.41
CA LEU A 67 0.38 2.82 -3.90
C LEU A 67 -0.85 2.57 -4.77
N ILE A 68 -0.70 2.54 -6.10
CA ILE A 68 -1.79 2.16 -7.02
C ILE A 68 -2.25 0.74 -6.70
N VAL A 69 -1.32 -0.20 -6.56
CA VAL A 69 -1.64 -1.58 -6.19
C VAL A 69 -2.26 -1.64 -4.79
N ALA A 70 -1.79 -0.85 -3.82
CA ALA A 70 -2.36 -0.77 -2.48
C ALA A 70 -3.82 -0.29 -2.48
N VAL A 71 -4.19 0.65 -3.35
CA VAL A 71 -5.60 1.04 -3.55
C VAL A 71 -6.40 -0.15 -4.08
N CYS A 72 -5.90 -0.88 -5.08
CA CYS A 72 -6.57 -2.07 -5.61
C CYS A 72 -6.77 -3.13 -4.53
N VAL A 73 -5.74 -3.44 -3.74
CA VAL A 73 -5.84 -4.41 -2.64
C VAL A 73 -6.83 -3.95 -1.58
N PHE A 74 -6.86 -2.66 -1.25
CA PHE A 74 -7.87 -2.10 -0.34
C PHE A 74 -9.30 -2.36 -0.85
N TYR A 75 -9.58 -2.08 -2.12
CA TYR A 75 -10.90 -2.37 -2.72
C TYR A 75 -11.23 -3.86 -2.73
N ILE A 76 -10.27 -4.73 -3.08
CA ILE A 76 -10.45 -6.19 -3.02
C ILE A 76 -10.83 -6.62 -1.60
N ARG A 77 -10.15 -6.10 -0.58
CA ARG A 77 -10.47 -6.37 0.82
C ARG A 77 -11.88 -5.91 1.17
N LEU A 78 -12.31 -4.72 0.73
CA LEU A 78 -13.66 -4.23 0.98
C LEU A 78 -14.74 -5.17 0.39
N VAL A 79 -14.51 -5.67 -0.83
CA VAL A 79 -15.40 -6.65 -1.48
C VAL A 79 -15.41 -7.96 -0.70
N TYR A 80 -14.24 -8.47 -0.31
CA TYR A 80 -14.12 -9.69 0.48
C TYR A 80 -14.83 -9.56 1.84
N LEU A 81 -14.67 -8.44 2.52
CA LEU A 81 -15.30 -8.19 3.82
C LEU A 81 -16.82 -8.03 3.70
N HIS A 82 -17.32 -7.60 2.54
CA HIS A 82 -18.75 -7.58 2.27
C HIS A 82 -19.34 -9.00 2.26
N GLN A 83 -18.61 -9.98 1.74
CA GLN A 83 -19.02 -11.39 1.71
C GLN A 83 -18.75 -12.11 3.05
N TYR A 84 -17.68 -11.73 3.75
CA TYR A 84 -17.22 -12.41 4.98
C TYR A 84 -16.99 -11.42 6.14
N PRO A 85 -18.05 -10.82 6.73
CA PRO A 85 -17.93 -9.76 7.72
C PRO A 85 -17.18 -10.18 9.00
N ASN A 86 -17.28 -11.45 9.40
CA ASN A 86 -16.61 -11.99 10.59
C ASN A 86 -15.09 -12.13 10.44
N LYS A 87 -14.52 -11.95 9.22
CA LYS A 87 -13.09 -12.13 8.94
C LYS A 87 -12.33 -10.79 8.88
N ARG A 88 -12.80 -9.75 9.56
CA ARG A 88 -12.25 -8.39 9.51
C ARG A 88 -10.76 -8.29 9.86
N LEU A 89 -10.33 -8.94 10.95
CA LEU A 89 -8.94 -8.89 11.42
C LEU A 89 -8.01 -9.75 10.56
N THR A 90 -8.47 -10.95 10.20
CA THR A 90 -7.73 -11.86 9.30
C THR A 90 -7.52 -11.24 7.92
N SER A 91 -8.57 -10.65 7.32
CA SER A 91 -8.46 -9.99 6.01
C SER A 91 -7.54 -8.78 6.03
N LEU A 92 -7.48 -8.05 7.15
CA LEU A 92 -6.56 -6.94 7.35
C LEU A 92 -5.10 -7.45 7.41
N ASN A 93 -4.83 -8.48 8.21
CA ASN A 93 -3.50 -9.08 8.27
C ASN A 93 -3.04 -9.63 6.91
N ILE A 94 -3.94 -10.29 6.17
CA ILE A 94 -3.66 -10.78 4.81
C ILE A 94 -3.35 -9.62 3.88
N MET A 95 -4.13 -8.54 3.90
CA MET A 95 -3.86 -7.33 3.10
C MET A 95 -2.45 -6.78 3.39
N TYR A 96 -2.09 -6.64 4.66
CA TYR A 96 -0.75 -6.17 5.04
C TYR A 96 0.34 -7.12 4.56
N LEU A 97 0.17 -8.42 4.74
CA LEU A 97 1.14 -9.43 4.28
C LEU A 97 1.33 -9.40 2.76
N VAL A 98 0.24 -9.31 2.00
CA VAL A 98 0.28 -9.15 0.53
C VAL A 98 1.07 -7.91 0.14
N ILE A 99 0.84 -6.78 0.82
CA ILE A 99 1.54 -5.54 0.53
C ILE A 99 3.03 -5.63 0.89
N VAL A 100 3.41 -6.21 2.04
CA VAL A 100 4.83 -6.47 2.37
C VAL A 100 5.48 -7.27 1.24
N LEU A 101 4.85 -8.36 0.83
CA LEU A 101 5.39 -9.24 -0.20
C LEU A 101 5.57 -8.51 -1.52
N LEU A 102 4.59 -7.71 -1.94
CA LEU A 102 4.68 -6.90 -3.15
C LEU A 102 5.80 -5.85 -3.06
N VAL A 103 5.96 -5.19 -1.92
CA VAL A 103 7.08 -4.26 -1.70
C VAL A 103 8.42 -4.99 -1.81
N VAL A 104 8.56 -6.16 -1.20
CA VAL A 104 9.80 -6.96 -1.29
C VAL A 104 10.08 -7.42 -2.73
N VAL A 105 9.06 -7.96 -3.42
CA VAL A 105 9.19 -8.41 -4.81
C VAL A 105 9.55 -7.26 -5.73
N THR A 106 8.87 -6.11 -5.61
CA THR A 106 9.19 -4.93 -6.43
C THR A 106 10.61 -4.45 -6.20
N ARG A 107 11.09 -4.42 -4.95
CA ARG A 107 12.49 -4.06 -4.64
C ARG A 107 13.51 -5.04 -5.23
N ILE A 108 13.23 -6.34 -5.21
CA ILE A 108 14.17 -7.35 -5.73
C ILE A 108 14.14 -7.43 -7.26
N SER A 109 12.97 -7.29 -7.87
CA SER A 109 12.76 -7.56 -9.29
C SER A 109 12.92 -6.34 -10.20
N PHE A 110 12.89 -5.10 -9.68
CA PHE A 110 13.13 -3.93 -10.52
C PHE A 110 14.59 -3.95 -11.03
N PRO A 111 14.80 -4.03 -12.35
CA PRO A 111 16.15 -4.12 -12.90
C PRO A 111 16.93 -2.86 -12.57
N HIS A 112 18.23 -2.99 -12.33
CA HIS A 112 19.15 -1.87 -12.45
C HIS A 112 19.02 -1.39 -13.90
N ILE A 113 18.43 -0.20 -14.11
CA ILE A 113 18.76 0.57 -15.30
C ILE A 113 20.19 1.04 -15.02
N ALA A 114 21.15 0.15 -15.30
CA ALA A 114 22.55 0.52 -15.39
C ALA A 114 22.64 1.43 -16.61
N GLU A 115 22.91 2.72 -16.35
CA GLU A 115 23.41 3.65 -17.37
C GLU A 115 24.77 3.16 -17.90
#